data_AF-A0A0D7CGE0-F1
#
_entry.id   AF-A0A0D7CGE0-F1
#
_cell.length_a   1.000
_cell.length_b   1.000
_cell.length_c   1.000
_cell.angle_alpha   90.00
_cell.angle_beta   90.00
_cell.angle_gamma   90.00
#
_symmetry.space_group_name_H-M   'P 1'
#
loop_
_entity.id
_entity.type
_entity.pdbx_description
1 polymer ?
#
loop_
_entity_poly.entity_id
_entity_poly.type
_entity_poly.pdbx_seq_one_letter_code
_entity_poly.pdbx_strand_id
1 'polypeptide(L)'
;MPDGRSCTGLSTLTAVEPGELRLPLSGWLLRIARGSADRPALEVHSPAGLIDVSVVGTLSVSPLRGGRHSGRAARCWSLAWGQLPPDADVVEVFFRGWRRSLSVQAYTVADAFWVAEVGDRFRSVTCSAGTTRTTGRVVKEPRPRGS
;
A
#
# COMPACT_ATOMS: atom_id res chain seq x y z
N MET A 1 -32.46 1.32 -2.65
CA MET A 1 -31.23 1.82 -2.00
C MET A 1 -31.65 2.46 -0.69
N PRO A 2 -31.00 2.16 0.46
CA PRO A 2 -29.56 1.90 0.56
C PRO A 2 -29.23 0.55 1.20
N ASP A 3 -28.04 0.03 0.90
CA ASP A 3 -27.27 -0.78 1.85
C ASP A 3 -25.80 -0.48 1.56
N GLY A 4 -25.38 0.68 2.06
CA GLY A 4 -23.97 1.03 2.18
C GLY A 4 -23.36 0.12 3.24
N ARG A 5 -22.99 -1.09 2.85
CA ARG A 5 -22.06 -1.89 3.63
C ARG A 5 -20.70 -1.22 3.50
N SER A 6 -20.44 -0.29 4.42
CA SER A 6 -19.09 0.05 4.82
C SER A 6 -18.45 -1.23 5.36
N CYS A 7 -17.85 -2.01 4.46
CA CYS A 7 -16.92 -3.04 4.85
C CYS A 7 -15.65 -2.32 5.30
N THR A 8 -15.69 -1.75 6.51
CA THR A 8 -14.51 -1.36 7.25
C THR A 8 -13.82 -2.65 7.67
N GLY A 9 -13.18 -3.31 6.71
CA GLY A 9 -12.21 -4.35 6.98
C GLY A 9 -10.93 -3.66 7.45
N LEU A 10 -10.96 -3.03 8.64
CA LEU A 10 -9.75 -2.60 9.33
C LEU A 10 -9.07 -3.89 9.81
N SER A 11 -8.39 -4.57 8.88
CA SER A 11 -7.57 -5.71 9.24
C SER A 11 -6.41 -5.14 10.06
N THR A 12 -6.38 -5.50 11.35
CA THR A 12 -5.40 -4.97 12.29
C THR A 12 -3.99 -5.27 11.78
N LEU A 13 -3.30 -4.21 11.37
CA LEU A 13 -1.89 -4.27 11.01
C LEU A 13 -1.10 -4.63 12.27
N THR A 14 -0.27 -5.66 12.18
CA THR A 14 0.55 -6.11 13.32
C THR A 14 1.98 -5.63 13.10
N ALA A 15 2.46 -4.79 14.01
CA ALA A 15 3.88 -4.49 14.12
C ALA A 15 4.60 -5.75 14.61
N VAL A 16 5.63 -6.20 13.87
CA VAL A 16 6.38 -7.41 14.22
C VAL A 16 7.61 -7.04 15.05
N GLU A 17 8.29 -5.97 14.66
CA GLU A 17 9.44 -5.36 15.33
C GLU A 17 9.39 -3.83 15.13
N PRO A 18 10.16 -3.01 15.87
CA PRO A 18 10.24 -1.57 15.61
C PRO A 18 10.63 -1.29 14.16
N GLY A 19 9.71 -0.71 13.38
CA GLY A 19 9.92 -0.43 11.96
C GLY A 19 9.55 -1.58 11.01
N GLU A 20 9.00 -2.70 11.49
CA GLU A 20 8.47 -3.78 10.66
C GLU A 20 6.95 -3.93 10.80
N LEU A 21 6.26 -3.99 9.67
CA LEU A 21 4.82 -4.07 9.59
C LEU A 21 4.40 -5.22 8.66
N ARG A 22 3.67 -6.19 9.20
CA ARG A 22 3.13 -7.29 8.41
C ARG A 22 1.69 -7.02 7.99
N LEU A 23 1.46 -7.10 6.68
CA LEU A 23 0.15 -6.88 6.08
C LEU A 23 -0.75 -8.12 6.26
N PRO A 24 -1.92 -7.98 6.92
CA PRO A 24 -2.72 -9.11 7.36
C PRO A 24 -3.39 -9.90 6.23
N LEU A 25 -3.65 -9.32 5.05
CA LEU A 25 -4.30 -10.01 3.93
C LEU A 25 -3.31 -10.72 3.03
N SER A 26 -2.24 -10.02 2.64
CA SER A 26 -1.23 -10.47 1.70
C SER A 26 -0.07 -11.23 2.36
N GLY A 27 0.16 -11.01 3.65
CA GLY A 27 1.33 -11.51 4.38
C GLY A 27 2.64 -10.79 4.05
N TRP A 28 2.58 -9.74 3.22
CA TRP A 28 3.74 -8.94 2.84
C TRP A 28 4.34 -8.23 4.05
N LEU A 29 5.64 -7.97 3.98
CA LEU A 29 6.40 -7.31 5.02
C LEU A 29 6.82 -5.93 4.52
N LEU A 30 6.54 -4.91 5.32
CA LEU A 30 7.05 -3.57 5.13
C LEU A 30 8.11 -3.34 6.20
N ARG A 31 9.26 -2.81 5.80
CA ARG A 31 10.34 -2.51 6.73
C ARG A 31 10.86 -1.10 6.53
N ILE A 32 11.08 -0.40 7.63
CA ILE A 32 11.74 0.90 7.65
C ILE A 32 13.22 0.67 7.84
N ALA A 33 13.97 0.88 6.76
CA ALA A 33 15.42 0.90 6.74
C ALA A 33 15.93 2.34 6.76
N ARG A 34 17.24 2.49 6.97
CA ARG A 34 17.97 3.75 6.80
C ARG A 34 18.65 3.75 5.45
N GLY A 35 18.26 4.69 4.58
CA GLY A 35 18.91 4.95 3.32
C GLY A 35 20.18 5.80 3.48
N SER A 36 20.70 6.29 2.36
CA SER A 36 21.85 7.21 2.35
C SER A 36 21.52 8.52 3.10
N ALA A 37 22.48 8.99 3.89
CA ALA A 37 22.35 10.16 4.78
C ALA A 37 21.29 10.02 5.88
N ASP A 38 21.10 8.81 6.42
CA ASP A 38 20.17 8.51 7.53
C ASP A 38 18.69 8.81 7.20
N ARG A 39 18.35 8.88 5.91
CA ARG A 39 16.99 9.14 5.47
C ARG A 39 16.13 7.88 5.59
N PRO A 40 14.89 7.96 6.10
CA PRO A 40 13.99 6.81 6.13
C PRO A 40 13.79 6.22 4.74
N ALA A 41 13.82 4.90 4.66
CA ALA A 41 13.56 4.13 3.46
C ALA A 41 12.52 3.06 3.75
N LEU A 42 11.42 3.05 3.00
CA LEU A 42 10.44 1.98 3.02
C LEU A 42 10.88 0.87 2.06
N GLU A 43 11.08 -0.31 2.61
CA GLU A 43 11.24 -1.54 1.85
C GLU A 43 9.92 -2.31 1.82
N VAL A 44 9.52 -2.76 0.64
CA VAL A 44 8.30 -3.54 0.42
C VAL A 44 8.68 -4.94 -0.01
N HIS A 45 8.41 -5.93 0.83
CA HIS A 45 8.78 -7.33 0.62
C HIS A 45 7.53 -8.18 0.38
N SER A 46 7.53 -8.94 -0.71
CA SER A 46 6.62 -10.07 -0.88
C SER A 46 7.27 -11.34 -0.33
N PRO A 47 6.53 -12.46 -0.20
CA PRO A 47 7.13 -13.75 0.17
C PRO A 47 8.25 -14.22 -0.79
N ALA A 48 8.31 -13.67 -2.01
CA ALA A 48 9.35 -13.99 -2.98
C ALA A 48 10.59 -13.08 -2.90
N GLY A 49 10.55 -12.03 -2.06
CA GLY A 49 11.66 -11.10 -1.85
C GLY A 49 11.26 -9.63 -1.94
N LEU A 50 12.28 -8.78 -2.03
CA LEU A 50 12.14 -7.32 -2.11
C LEU A 50 11.53 -6.89 -3.46
N ILE A 51 10.46 -6.10 -3.41
CA ILE A 51 9.69 -5.64 -4.57
C ILE A 51 9.95 -4.18 -4.91
N ASP A 52 10.03 -3.32 -3.89
CA ASP A 52 10.27 -1.88 -4.06
C ASP A 52 11.04 -1.33 -2.86
N VAL A 53 11.81 -0.29 -3.11
CA VAL A 53 12.45 0.55 -2.08
C VAL A 53 12.13 2.00 -2.39
N SER A 54 11.53 2.69 -1.42
CA SER A 54 11.24 4.12 -1.51
C SER A 54 12.01 4.86 -0.43
N VAL A 55 12.88 5.79 -0.83
CA VAL A 55 13.65 6.64 0.10
C VAL A 55 13.01 8.02 0.15
N VAL A 56 12.83 8.58 1.34
CA VAL A 56 12.36 9.96 1.50
C VAL A 56 13.32 10.90 0.79
N GLY A 57 12.79 11.68 -0.17
CA GLY A 57 13.55 12.65 -0.94
C GLY A 57 12.77 13.95 -1.08
N THR A 58 13.46 15.08 -0.93
CA THR A 58 12.87 16.43 -1.03
C THR A 58 12.65 16.88 -2.47
N LEU A 59 13.37 16.30 -3.44
CA LEU A 59 13.35 16.73 -4.85
C LEU A 59 12.29 16.02 -5.70
N SER A 60 11.83 14.84 -5.29
CA SER A 60 10.80 14.09 -6.00
C SER A 60 10.05 13.17 -5.05
N VAL A 61 8.95 13.67 -4.51
CA VAL A 61 8.00 12.82 -3.78
C VAL A 61 7.17 12.07 -4.81
N SER A 62 7.04 10.76 -4.63
CA SER A 62 6.15 9.90 -5.43
C SER A 62 4.95 9.50 -4.56
N PRO A 63 3.83 10.26 -4.62
CA PRO A 63 2.65 10.01 -3.79
C PRO A 63 2.10 8.60 -3.95
N LEU A 64 2.25 8.01 -5.14
CA LEU A 64 1.92 6.61 -5.43
C LEU A 64 3.13 5.94 -6.07
N ARG A 65 3.72 4.97 -5.38
CA ARG A 65 4.90 4.21 -5.84
C ARG A 65 4.52 2.89 -6.49
N GLY A 66 3.58 2.18 -5.88
CA GLY A 66 3.23 0.84 -6.34
C GLY A 66 1.86 0.39 -5.89
N GLY A 67 1.35 -0.59 -6.64
CA GLY A 67 0.09 -1.27 -6.36
C GLY A 67 0.15 -2.71 -6.83
N ARG A 68 -0.27 -3.63 -5.98
CA ARG A 68 -0.28 -5.06 -6.25
C ARG A 68 -1.59 -5.71 -5.83
N HIS A 69 -2.02 -6.73 -6.55
CA HIS A 69 -3.15 -7.55 -6.13
C HIS A 69 -2.81 -9.03 -6.23
N SER A 70 -3.46 -9.81 -5.37
CA SER A 70 -3.45 -11.26 -5.42
C SER A 70 -3.72 -11.77 -6.84
N GLY A 71 -2.91 -12.73 -7.30
CA GLY A 71 -3.23 -13.53 -8.49
C GLY A 71 -4.40 -14.47 -8.22
N ARG A 72 -4.37 -15.71 -8.75
CA ARG A 72 -5.37 -16.74 -8.40
C ARG A 72 -5.07 -17.39 -7.04
N ALA A 73 -4.85 -16.59 -6.00
CA ALA A 73 -4.65 -17.06 -4.64
C ALA A 73 -5.99 -17.37 -3.96
N ALA A 74 -5.97 -18.21 -2.91
CA ALA A 74 -7.14 -18.57 -2.12
C ALA A 74 -7.78 -17.35 -1.43
N ARG A 75 -6.96 -16.38 -1.00
CA ARG A 75 -7.43 -15.09 -0.44
C ARG A 75 -7.21 -13.96 -1.44
N CYS A 76 -8.28 -13.22 -1.73
CA CYS A 76 -8.21 -12.06 -2.60
C CYS A 76 -7.83 -10.81 -1.79
N TRP A 77 -6.78 -10.12 -2.24
CA TRP A 77 -6.32 -8.85 -1.69
C TRP A 77 -5.81 -7.93 -2.79
N SER A 78 -5.81 -6.63 -2.50
CA SER A 78 -5.11 -5.58 -3.22
C SER A 78 -4.43 -4.68 -2.20
N LEU A 79 -3.25 -4.20 -2.53
CA LEU A 79 -2.52 -3.25 -1.72
C LEU A 79 -1.86 -2.20 -2.59
N ALA A 80 -1.62 -1.03 -2.01
CA ALA A 80 -0.91 0.06 -2.63
C ALA A 80 -0.06 0.79 -1.60
N TRP A 81 1.01 1.41 -2.04
CA TRP A 81 1.93 2.15 -1.19
C TRP A 81 2.53 3.35 -1.93
N GLY A 82 3.00 4.30 -1.15
CA GLY A 82 3.62 5.51 -1.67
C GLY A 82 4.29 6.33 -0.59
N GLN A 83 4.80 7.48 -1.01
CA GLN A 83 5.35 8.48 -0.10
C GLN A 83 4.24 9.43 0.32
N LEU A 84 4.30 9.87 1.57
CA LEU A 84 3.44 10.91 2.09
C LEU A 84 3.91 12.26 1.52
N PRO A 85 3.06 13.03 0.81
CA PRO A 85 3.41 14.38 0.43
C PRO A 85 3.75 15.25 1.65
N PRO A 86 4.61 16.27 1.49
CA PRO A 86 4.79 17.28 2.53
C PRO A 86 3.43 17.88 2.89
N ASP A 87 3.23 18.17 4.17
CA ASP A 87 2.01 18.79 4.72
C ASP A 87 0.73 17.94 4.65
N ALA A 88 0.83 16.65 4.29
CA ALA A 88 -0.29 15.72 4.35
C ALA A 88 -0.13 14.77 5.54
N ASP A 89 -1.09 14.76 6.47
CA ASP A 89 -1.10 13.79 7.57
C ASP A 89 -1.93 12.54 7.24
N VAL A 90 -2.80 12.64 6.23
CA VAL A 90 -3.77 11.61 5.86
C VAL A 90 -3.73 11.38 4.35
N VAL A 91 -3.77 10.11 3.97
CA VAL A 91 -3.95 9.68 2.58
C VAL A 91 -5.23 8.88 2.45
N GLU A 92 -6.14 9.35 1.62
CA GLU A 92 -7.32 8.59 1.19
C GLU A 92 -6.99 7.79 -0.05
N VAL A 93 -7.38 6.51 -0.06
CA VAL A 93 -7.08 5.58 -1.14
C VAL A 93 -8.38 5.00 -1.69
N PHE A 94 -8.61 5.26 -2.97
CA PHE A 94 -9.73 4.75 -3.72
C PHE A 94 -9.29 3.66 -4.68
N PHE A 95 -9.63 2.41 -4.35
CA PHE A 95 -9.46 1.26 -5.22
C PHE A 95 -10.63 1.13 -6.19
N ARG A 96 -10.32 0.95 -7.47
CA ARG A 96 -11.33 0.79 -8.54
C ARG A 96 -11.14 -0.51 -9.30
N GLY A 97 -12.23 -1.26 -9.41
CA GLY A 97 -12.36 -2.50 -10.16
C GLY A 97 -13.29 -2.33 -11.37
N TRP A 98 -13.71 -3.45 -11.95
CA TRP A 98 -14.70 -3.44 -13.05
C TRP A 98 -16.13 -3.19 -12.56
N ARG A 99 -16.54 -3.86 -11.48
CA ARG A 99 -17.91 -3.80 -10.93
C ARG A 99 -17.98 -3.27 -9.50
N ARG A 100 -16.84 -2.94 -8.91
CA ARG A 100 -16.72 -2.54 -7.51
C ARG A 100 -15.66 -1.48 -7.35
N SER A 101 -15.82 -0.69 -6.31
CA SER A 101 -14.86 0.28 -5.83
C SER A 101 -14.90 0.31 -4.31
N LEU A 102 -13.79 0.72 -3.71
CA LEU A 102 -13.66 0.81 -2.26
C LEU A 102 -12.77 2.00 -1.92
N SER A 103 -13.22 2.85 -0.99
CA SER A 103 -12.40 3.90 -0.41
C SER A 103 -11.97 3.47 0.99
N VAL A 104 -10.70 3.68 1.31
CA VAL A 104 -10.11 3.43 2.63
C VAL A 104 -9.12 4.53 2.98
N GLN A 105 -8.98 4.83 4.27
CA GLN A 105 -7.86 5.61 4.76
C GLN A 105 -6.60 4.72 4.77
N ALA A 106 -5.50 5.22 4.23
CA ALA A 106 -4.23 4.53 4.31
C ALA A 106 -3.65 4.59 5.72
N TYR A 107 -2.83 3.60 6.06
CA TYR A 107 -2.01 3.61 7.24
C TYR A 107 -0.70 4.36 6.97
N THR A 108 -0.40 5.36 7.78
CA THR A 108 0.86 6.11 7.74
C THR A 108 1.96 5.31 8.43
N VAL A 109 3.12 5.22 7.79
CA VAL A 109 4.31 4.50 8.28
C VAL A 109 5.47 5.47 8.40
N ALA A 110 6.03 5.56 9.61
CA ALA A 110 7.17 6.42 9.94
C ALA A 110 6.99 7.89 9.48
N ASP A 111 5.76 8.40 9.53
CA ASP A 111 5.36 9.78 9.18
C ASP A 111 5.84 10.27 7.80
N ALA A 112 6.19 9.35 6.90
CA ALA A 112 6.78 9.68 5.60
C ALA A 112 6.30 8.79 4.46
N PHE A 113 5.67 7.66 4.80
CA PHE A 113 5.13 6.71 3.84
C PHE A 113 3.69 6.35 4.20
N TRP A 114 3.00 5.75 3.25
CA TRP A 114 1.68 5.20 3.51
C TRP A 114 1.51 3.86 2.81
N VAL A 115 0.63 3.03 3.38
CA VAL A 115 0.19 1.77 2.78
C VAL A 115 -1.31 1.60 2.98
N ALA A 116 -1.99 1.04 1.99
CA ALA A 116 -3.37 0.60 2.11
C ALA A 116 -3.48 -0.84 1.62
N GLU A 117 -4.15 -1.69 2.40
CA GLU A 117 -4.46 -3.07 2.05
C GLU A 117 -5.95 -3.32 2.20
N VAL A 118 -6.55 -3.92 1.18
CA VAL A 118 -7.98 -4.21 1.13
C VAL A 118 -8.25 -5.63 0.66
N GLY A 119 -9.37 -6.18 1.13
CA GLY A 119 -9.90 -7.42 0.58
C GLY A 119 -10.34 -7.19 -0.86
N ASP A 120 -10.21 -8.22 -1.69
CA ASP A 120 -10.58 -8.24 -3.11
C ASP A 120 -9.53 -7.72 -4.09
N ARG A 121 -9.78 -7.91 -5.40
CA ARG A 121 -8.90 -7.53 -6.50
C ARG A 121 -9.41 -6.28 -7.20
N PHE A 122 -8.54 -5.29 -7.28
CA PHE A 122 -8.76 -4.03 -7.99
C PHE A 122 -7.72 -3.84 -9.09
N ARG A 123 -8.04 -3.03 -10.10
CA ARG A 123 -7.19 -2.81 -11.30
C ARG A 123 -6.41 -1.50 -11.24
N SER A 124 -6.91 -0.55 -10.47
CA SER A 124 -6.32 0.77 -10.33
C SER A 124 -6.60 1.30 -8.94
N VAL A 125 -5.72 2.21 -8.52
CA VAL A 125 -5.80 2.88 -7.24
C VAL A 125 -5.57 4.37 -7.47
N THR A 126 -6.36 5.19 -6.81
CA THR A 126 -6.18 6.64 -6.74
C THR A 126 -5.86 6.99 -5.30
N CYS A 127 -4.74 7.66 -5.05
CA CYS A 127 -4.42 8.25 -3.76
C CYS A 127 -4.72 9.76 -3.80
N SER A 128 -5.27 10.27 -2.72
CA SER A 128 -5.51 11.70 -2.48
C SER A 128 -4.87 12.06 -1.14
N ALA A 129 -4.04 13.11 -1.13
CA ALA A 129 -3.33 13.60 0.05
C ALA A 129 -3.17 15.12 -0.08
N GLY A 130 -3.92 15.87 0.73
CA GLY A 130 -4.03 17.33 0.57
C GLY A 130 -4.51 17.71 -0.83
N THR A 131 -3.74 18.56 -1.53
CA THR A 131 -4.00 18.97 -2.92
C THR A 131 -3.49 17.96 -3.96
N THR A 132 -2.75 16.94 -3.54
CA THR A 132 -2.13 15.96 -4.42
C THR A 132 -3.10 14.81 -4.69
N ARG A 133 -3.28 14.49 -5.97
CA ARG A 133 -4.05 13.33 -6.40
C ARG A 133 -3.32 12.58 -7.49
N THR A 134 -3.11 11.28 -7.30
CA THR A 134 -2.38 10.44 -8.26
C THR A 134 -3.09 9.12 -8.46
N THR A 135 -3.15 8.65 -9.70
CA THR A 135 -3.76 7.37 -10.06
C THR A 135 -2.74 6.45 -10.72
N GLY A 136 -2.75 5.18 -10.34
CA GLY A 136 -1.87 4.16 -10.88
C GLY A 136 -2.58 2.82 -11.05
N ARG A 137 -1.90 1.90 -11.73
CA ARG A 137 -2.38 0.53 -11.89
C ARG A 137 -2.03 -0.31 -10.67
N VAL A 138 -2.95 -1.19 -10.30
CA VAL A 138 -2.69 -2.27 -9.35
C VAL A 138 -2.43 -3.50 -10.22
N VAL A 139 -1.20 -4.00 -10.21
CA VAL A 139 -0.81 -5.12 -11.08
C VAL A 139 -0.81 -6.43 -10.32
N LYS A 140 -1.00 -7.52 -11.05
CA LYS A 140 -1.03 -8.85 -10.48
C LYS A 140 0.33 -9.22 -9.88
N GLU A 141 0.32 -9.79 -8.68
CA GLU A 141 1.53 -10.35 -8.09
C GLU A 141 2.05 -11.54 -8.93
N PRO A 142 3.34 -11.57 -9.30
CA PRO A 142 3.93 -12.70 -9.98
C PRO A 142 3.73 -13.99 -9.18
N ARG A 143 3.54 -15.11 -9.88
CA ARG A 143 3.55 -16.40 -9.18
C ARG A 143 4.98 -16.66 -8.68
N PRO A 144 5.17 -17.14 -7.44
CA PRO A 144 6.45 -17.71 -7.07
C PRO A 144 6.76 -18.83 -8.06
N ARG A 145 7.97 -18.82 -8.63
CA ARG A 145 8.44 -19.95 -9.42
C ARG A 145 8.58 -21.11 -8.44
N GLY A 146 7.84 -22.20 -8.69
CA GLY A 146 7.84 -23.35 -7.79
C GLY A 146 9.26 -23.86 -7.57
N SER A 147 9.62 -24.06 -6.30
CA SER A 147 10.70 -24.94 -5.88
C SER A 147 10.20 -26.39 -5.92
#